data_AF-A0A1M5XYH1-F1
#
_entry.id   AF-A0A1M5XYH1-F1
#
_cell.length_a   1.000
_cell.length_b   1.000
_cell.length_c   1.000
_cell.angle_alpha   90.00
_cell.angle_beta   90.00
_cell.angle_gamma   90.00
#
_symmetry.space_group_name_H-M   'P 1'
#
loop_
_entity.id
_entity.type
_entity.pdbx_description
1 polymer ?
#
loop_
_entity_poly.entity_id
_entity_poly.type
_entity_poly.pdbx_seq_one_letter_code
_entity_poly.pdbx_strand_id
1 'polypeptide(L)'
;MIKKINLKLIMLFVLSLCVIAVLGFGGYVLYHIIPSGFQSRHAEGPKVLTELLHMAEQSKPFNPDPYIASTYRPENPLYQPVLAIQRGKLAQAEKLLKPLVEQGNAEAMFWLGEITYGSGLYSAGPAAKLFQKAAELGNPYAALRLDVDNSDCQRFMSGYCDDKWGKLGRKLLKQRADNGDVKAAYYLLKLDIDVYSDSAEVHKKLEQLVTESAKQHYYQPLMSLLGGYVRHGYYGPYLDKDSPVDKQDIALVNKILTLLANNNYPLALSTVIDDGDMFSSQYIDKVMSQLEKLGINYYSCLDYLFLREDKSRDNIVNLASCAIASDKISYRNHNLSLLEMVLKDENIDALTEDEISQAKEISEKMISKMTPVIYIDEINPPSP
;
A
#
# COMPACT_ATOMS: atom_id res chain seq x y z
N MET A 1 15.99 -58.20 -39.88
CA MET A 1 14.68 -58.65 -39.35
C MET A 1 14.05 -57.45 -38.63
N ILE A 2 13.14 -56.74 -39.30
CA ILE A 2 12.52 -55.52 -38.75
C ILE A 2 11.58 -55.98 -37.61
N LYS A 3 11.87 -55.57 -36.37
CA LYS A 3 10.97 -55.82 -35.22
C LYS A 3 9.60 -55.27 -35.59
N LYS A 4 8.60 -56.15 -35.75
CA LYS A 4 7.19 -55.74 -35.93
C LYS A 4 6.81 -54.92 -34.71
N ILE A 5 6.72 -53.61 -34.90
CA ILE A 5 6.26 -52.68 -33.89
C ILE A 5 4.84 -53.11 -33.49
N ASN A 6 4.61 -53.35 -32.20
CA ASN A 6 3.31 -53.76 -31.70
C ASN A 6 2.39 -52.54 -31.62
N LEU A 7 1.66 -52.30 -32.71
CA LEU A 7 0.77 -51.16 -32.87
C LEU A 7 -0.27 -51.06 -31.75
N LYS A 8 -0.73 -52.19 -31.19
CA LYS A 8 -1.64 -52.20 -30.03
C LYS A 8 -0.97 -51.62 -28.78
N LEU A 9 0.30 -51.94 -28.55
CA LEU A 9 1.07 -51.44 -27.42
C LEU A 9 1.32 -49.93 -27.54
N ILE A 10 1.63 -49.45 -28.75
CA ILE A 10 1.78 -48.00 -29.01
C ILE A 10 0.45 -47.26 -28.80
N MET A 11 -0.66 -47.78 -29.34
CA MET A 11 -1.98 -47.17 -29.12
C MET A 11 -2.34 -47.13 -27.64
N LEU A 12 -2.08 -48.18 -26.87
CA LEU A 12 -2.31 -48.19 -25.43
C LEU A 12 -1.48 -47.12 -24.70
N PHE A 13 -0.21 -46.96 -25.09
CA PHE A 13 0.69 -45.99 -24.48
C PHE A 13 0.27 -44.54 -24.79
N VAL A 14 -0.11 -44.27 -26.05
CA VAL A 14 -0.64 -42.96 -26.48
C VAL A 14 -1.95 -42.64 -25.76
N LEU A 15 -2.89 -43.60 -25.70
CA LEU A 15 -4.15 -43.43 -24.95
C LEU A 15 -3.89 -43.14 -23.46
N SER A 16 -2.93 -43.84 -22.85
CA SER A 16 -2.56 -43.61 -21.44
C SER A 16 -1.99 -42.21 -21.22
N LEU A 17 -1.11 -41.74 -22.11
CA LEU A 17 -0.58 -40.36 -22.06
C LEU A 17 -1.68 -39.32 -22.26
N CYS A 18 -2.63 -39.55 -23.18
CA CYS A 18 -3.78 -38.66 -23.37
C CYS A 18 -4.66 -38.60 -22.13
N VAL A 19 -4.92 -39.72 -21.45
CA VAL A 19 -5.69 -39.73 -20.19
C VAL A 19 -4.95 -38.97 -19.09
N ILE A 20 -3.64 -39.17 -18.93
CA ILE A 20 -2.83 -38.42 -17.94
C ILE A 20 -2.85 -36.92 -18.26
N ALA A 21 -2.72 -36.54 -19.52
CA ALA A 21 -2.77 -35.13 -19.94
C ALA A 21 -4.16 -34.52 -19.68
N VAL A 22 -5.25 -35.24 -19.97
CA VAL A 22 -6.62 -34.78 -19.70
C VAL A 22 -6.90 -34.69 -18.20
N LEU A 23 -6.43 -35.63 -17.39
CA LEU A 23 -6.56 -35.58 -15.94
C LEU A 23 -5.69 -34.48 -15.31
N GLY A 24 -4.47 -34.28 -15.81
CA GLY A 24 -3.58 -33.21 -15.38
C GLY A 24 -4.12 -31.83 -15.74
N PHE A 25 -4.57 -31.65 -16.98
CA PHE A 25 -5.20 -30.41 -17.43
C PHE A 25 -6.55 -30.17 -16.73
N GLY A 26 -7.40 -31.20 -16.61
CA GLY A 26 -8.67 -31.11 -15.90
C GLY A 26 -8.48 -30.78 -14.42
N GLY A 27 -7.50 -31.39 -13.76
CA GLY A 27 -7.12 -31.07 -12.38
C GLY A 27 -6.60 -29.64 -12.23
N TYR A 28 -5.74 -29.19 -13.16
CA TYR A 28 -5.24 -27.82 -13.20
C TYR A 28 -6.37 -26.79 -13.38
N VAL A 29 -7.29 -27.07 -14.32
CA VAL A 29 -8.45 -26.22 -14.57
C VAL A 29 -9.37 -26.18 -13.34
N LEU A 30 -9.65 -27.32 -12.72
CA LEU A 30 -10.48 -27.38 -11.52
C LEU A 30 -9.83 -26.65 -10.33
N TYR A 31 -8.51 -26.74 -10.17
CA TYR A 31 -7.77 -26.02 -9.14
C TYR A 31 -7.93 -24.51 -9.25
N HIS A 32 -7.98 -23.97 -10.48
CA HIS A 32 -8.15 -22.53 -10.69
C HIS A 32 -9.62 -22.07 -10.68
N ILE A 33 -10.57 -22.95 -10.99
CA ILE A 33 -11.99 -22.59 -11.10
C ILE A 33 -12.72 -22.74 -9.77
N ILE A 34 -12.37 -23.74 -8.95
CA ILE A 34 -13.03 -23.94 -7.66
C ILE A 34 -12.47 -22.92 -6.67
N PRO A 35 -13.29 -21.98 -6.16
CA PRO A 35 -12.79 -20.99 -5.24
C PRO A 35 -12.32 -21.65 -3.95
N SER A 36 -11.20 -21.18 -3.43
CA SER A 36 -10.73 -21.59 -2.12
C SER A 36 -11.73 -21.19 -1.02
N GLY A 37 -11.59 -21.74 0.18
CA GLY A 37 -12.39 -21.29 1.33
C GLY A 37 -12.17 -19.80 1.62
N PHE A 38 -10.95 -19.32 1.42
CA PHE A 38 -10.60 -17.91 1.52
C PHE A 38 -11.34 -17.09 0.47
N GLN A 39 -11.25 -17.48 -0.81
CA GLN A 39 -11.93 -16.78 -1.91
C GLN A 39 -13.45 -16.80 -1.76
N SER A 40 -14.01 -17.91 -1.32
CA SER A 40 -15.45 -18.05 -1.07
C SER A 40 -15.91 -17.12 0.04
N ARG A 41 -15.12 -17.00 1.12
CA ARG A 41 -15.40 -16.05 2.21
C ARG A 41 -15.22 -14.61 1.76
N HIS A 42 -14.20 -14.29 0.96
CA HIS A 42 -13.99 -12.97 0.37
C HIS A 42 -15.15 -12.58 -0.55
N ALA A 43 -15.68 -13.52 -1.33
CA ALA A 43 -16.83 -13.30 -2.21
C ALA A 43 -18.15 -13.03 -1.47
N GLU A 44 -18.23 -13.27 -0.15
CA GLU A 44 -19.39 -12.81 0.64
C GLU A 44 -19.49 -11.27 0.70
N GLY A 45 -18.39 -10.58 0.40
CA GLY A 45 -18.31 -9.12 0.28
C GLY A 45 -18.08 -8.38 1.61
N PRO A 46 -17.95 -7.04 1.56
CA PRO A 46 -17.66 -6.18 2.71
C PRO A 46 -18.73 -6.20 3.81
N LYS A 47 -19.94 -6.74 3.54
CA LYS A 47 -21.00 -6.88 4.55
C LYS A 47 -20.60 -7.72 5.77
N VAL A 48 -19.58 -8.58 5.62
CA VAL A 48 -19.06 -9.40 6.72
C VAL A 48 -18.29 -8.56 7.75
N LEU A 49 -17.82 -7.36 7.38
CA LEU A 49 -17.10 -6.42 8.23
C LEU A 49 -18.03 -5.62 9.15
N THR A 50 -18.94 -6.32 9.85
CA THR A 50 -20.04 -5.73 10.64
C THR A 50 -19.56 -4.74 11.70
N GLU A 51 -18.49 -5.06 12.44
CA GLU A 51 -17.95 -4.16 13.47
C GLU A 51 -17.35 -2.88 12.87
N LEU A 52 -16.61 -3.00 11.75
CA LEU A 52 -16.04 -1.84 11.05
C LEU A 52 -17.13 -0.95 10.45
N LEU A 53 -18.21 -1.55 9.94
CA LEU A 53 -19.39 -0.80 9.48
C LEU A 53 -20.03 -0.02 10.63
N HIS A 54 -20.14 -0.62 11.81
CA HIS A 54 -20.65 0.06 13.00
C HIS A 54 -19.72 1.18 13.48
N MET A 55 -18.40 0.96 13.48
CA MET A 55 -17.41 1.99 13.78
C MET A 55 -17.51 3.16 12.79
N ALA A 56 -17.71 2.87 11.50
CA ALA A 56 -17.88 3.89 10.48
C ALA A 56 -19.15 4.74 10.69
N GLU A 57 -20.27 4.13 11.11
CA GLU A 57 -21.50 4.87 11.45
C GLU A 57 -21.32 5.85 12.60
N GLN A 58 -20.44 5.53 13.55
CA GLN A 58 -20.18 6.35 14.73
C GLN A 58 -19.07 7.39 14.50
N SER A 59 -18.31 7.25 13.40
CA SER A 59 -17.16 8.07 13.09
C SER A 59 -17.55 9.52 12.80
N LYS A 60 -16.71 10.48 13.23
CA LYS A 60 -16.95 11.91 13.05
C LYS A 60 -15.78 12.59 12.32
N PRO A 61 -16.03 13.37 11.24
CA PRO A 61 -15.00 14.16 10.58
C PRO A 61 -14.62 15.39 11.42
N PHE A 62 -13.37 15.66 11.75
CA PHE A 62 -12.20 14.76 11.71
C PHE A 62 -11.67 14.58 13.12
N ASN A 63 -10.93 13.49 13.34
CA ASN A 63 -10.20 13.27 14.58
C ASN A 63 -9.29 14.48 14.86
N PRO A 64 -9.34 15.07 16.08
CA PRO A 64 -8.57 16.27 16.39
C PRO A 64 -7.06 16.03 16.46
N ASP A 65 -6.60 14.79 16.63
CA ASP A 65 -5.17 14.45 16.51
C ASP A 65 -4.81 14.19 15.03
N PRO A 66 -4.07 15.11 14.36
CA PRO A 66 -3.71 14.93 12.96
C PRO A 66 -2.80 13.71 12.74
N TYR A 67 -2.07 13.27 13.76
CA TYR A 67 -1.13 12.15 13.67
C TYR A 67 -1.71 10.83 14.17
N ILE A 68 -3.03 10.76 14.42
CA ILE A 68 -3.67 9.57 15.00
C ILE A 68 -3.39 8.28 14.21
N ALA A 69 -3.38 8.37 12.88
CA ALA A 69 -3.11 7.26 11.97
C ALA A 69 -1.65 7.22 11.45
N SER A 70 -0.74 8.01 12.03
CA SER A 70 0.65 8.08 11.58
C SER A 70 1.48 6.93 12.16
N THR A 71 2.20 6.20 11.30
CA THR A 71 3.10 5.10 11.72
C THR A 71 4.16 5.58 12.71
N TYR A 72 4.71 6.76 12.46
CA TYR A 72 5.63 7.45 13.35
C TYR A 72 5.05 8.83 13.66
N ARG A 73 5.10 9.27 14.92
CA ARG A 73 4.69 10.61 15.35
C ARG A 73 5.90 11.55 15.44
N PRO A 74 5.73 12.89 15.39
CA PRO A 74 6.83 13.86 15.32
C PRO A 74 7.92 13.72 16.39
N GLU A 75 7.57 13.22 17.57
CA GLU A 75 8.50 12.95 18.68
C GLU A 75 9.39 11.72 18.45
N ASN A 76 9.02 10.83 17.53
CA ASN A 76 9.82 9.67 17.20
C ASN A 76 11.01 10.08 16.32
N PRO A 77 12.26 9.68 16.66
CA PRO A 77 13.45 10.00 15.85
C PRO A 77 13.36 9.54 14.38
N LEU A 78 12.54 8.53 14.08
CA LEU A 78 12.33 8.01 12.74
C LEU A 78 11.30 8.82 11.92
N TYR A 79 10.56 9.74 12.54
CA TYR A 79 9.54 10.51 11.84
C TYR A 79 10.10 11.28 10.64
N GLN A 80 11.11 12.13 10.85
CA GLN A 80 11.70 12.92 9.78
C GLN A 80 12.35 12.08 8.67
N PRO A 81 13.20 11.07 8.96
CA PRO A 81 13.78 10.24 7.90
C PRO A 81 12.73 9.43 7.15
N VAL A 82 11.75 8.81 7.83
CA VAL A 82 10.72 8.00 7.16
C VAL A 82 9.76 8.89 6.36
N LEU A 83 9.44 10.10 6.83
CA LEU A 83 8.70 11.08 6.03
C LEU A 83 9.46 11.51 4.78
N ALA A 84 10.79 11.63 4.85
CA ALA A 84 11.63 11.90 3.68
C ALA A 84 11.61 10.72 2.69
N ILE A 85 11.60 9.47 3.18
CA ILE A 85 11.42 8.26 2.35
C ILE A 85 10.07 8.28 1.64
N GLN A 86 8.96 8.52 2.37
CA GLN A 86 7.61 8.62 1.79
C GLN A 86 7.52 9.69 0.69
N ARG A 87 8.31 10.77 0.80
CA ARG A 87 8.38 11.87 -0.17
C ARG A 87 9.41 11.63 -1.28
N GLY A 88 10.06 10.48 -1.34
CA GLY A 88 11.11 10.17 -2.32
C GLY A 88 12.40 10.96 -2.14
N LYS A 89 12.58 11.70 -1.04
CA LYS A 89 13.79 12.48 -0.73
C LYS A 89 14.87 11.60 -0.10
N LEU A 90 15.30 10.59 -0.85
CA LEU A 90 16.18 9.52 -0.35
C LEU A 90 17.53 10.03 0.19
N ALA A 91 18.14 11.03 -0.45
CA ALA A 91 19.40 11.62 0.03
C ALA A 91 19.23 12.33 1.39
N GLN A 92 18.08 12.98 1.60
CA GLN A 92 17.74 13.59 2.89
C GLN A 92 17.50 12.51 3.95
N ALA A 93 16.75 11.45 3.61
CA ALA A 93 16.52 10.32 4.49
C ALA A 93 17.82 9.66 4.93
N GLU A 94 18.75 9.40 4.00
CA GLU A 94 20.06 8.83 4.28
C GLU A 94 20.85 9.66 5.31
N LYS A 95 20.90 10.99 5.11
CA LYS A 95 21.57 11.92 6.02
C LYS A 95 20.97 11.87 7.44
N LEU A 96 19.65 11.75 7.53
CA LEU A 96 18.92 11.70 8.80
C LEU A 96 19.03 10.33 9.50
N LEU A 97 19.13 9.24 8.74
CA LEU A 97 19.24 7.88 9.28
C LEU A 97 20.64 7.53 9.78
N LYS A 98 21.70 8.04 9.14
CA LYS A 98 23.10 7.71 9.48
C LYS A 98 23.43 7.88 10.99
N PRO A 99 23.12 9.02 11.64
CA PRO A 99 23.37 9.18 13.07
C PRO A 99 22.62 8.18 13.95
N LEU A 100 21.40 7.79 13.58
CA LEU A 100 20.60 6.81 14.30
C LEU A 100 21.19 5.40 14.16
N VAL A 101 21.71 5.08 12.96
CA VAL A 101 22.43 3.82 12.69
C VAL A 101 23.73 3.72 13.48
N GLU A 102 24.47 4.83 13.60
CA GLU A 102 25.69 4.92 14.42
C GLU A 102 25.38 4.69 15.91
N GLN A 103 24.22 5.13 16.39
CA GLN A 103 23.72 4.88 17.74
C GLN A 103 23.17 3.47 17.96
N GLY A 104 23.16 2.62 16.93
CA GLY A 104 22.70 1.23 17.06
C GLY A 104 21.18 1.05 16.91
N ASN A 105 20.45 2.02 16.37
CA ASN A 105 19.01 1.89 16.16
C ASN A 105 18.71 0.88 15.02
N ALA A 106 18.05 -0.23 15.36
CA ALA A 106 17.81 -1.34 14.42
C ALA A 106 16.77 -1.00 13.34
N GLU A 107 15.72 -0.25 13.67
CA GLU A 107 14.73 0.26 12.72
C GLU A 107 15.35 1.27 11.73
N ALA A 108 16.25 2.14 12.18
CA ALA A 108 16.99 3.04 11.30
C ALA A 108 17.91 2.26 10.33
N MET A 109 18.53 1.17 10.81
CA MET A 109 19.31 0.29 9.94
C MET A 109 18.44 -0.40 8.90
N PHE A 110 17.24 -0.83 9.26
CA PHE A 110 16.28 -1.37 8.30
C PHE A 110 15.92 -0.34 7.22
N TRP A 111 15.50 0.86 7.61
CA TRP A 111 15.15 1.92 6.65
C TRP A 111 16.34 2.35 5.79
N LEU A 112 17.54 2.44 6.36
CA LEU A 112 18.76 2.72 5.60
C LEU A 112 19.09 1.57 4.63
N GLY A 113 18.84 0.32 5.05
CA GLY A 113 18.95 -0.86 4.22
C GLY A 113 18.02 -0.80 3.02
N GLU A 114 16.75 -0.45 3.20
CA GLU A 114 15.75 -0.33 2.13
C GLU A 114 16.14 0.75 1.10
N ILE A 115 16.53 1.96 1.55
CA ILE A 115 16.96 3.00 0.60
C ILE A 115 18.26 2.63 -0.12
N THR A 116 19.17 1.95 0.58
CA THR A 116 20.42 1.48 -0.02
C THR A 116 20.10 0.43 -1.07
N TYR A 117 19.26 -0.55 -0.76
CA TYR A 117 18.85 -1.59 -1.70
C TYR A 117 18.27 -0.99 -3.00
N GLY A 118 17.43 0.04 -2.90
CA GLY A 118 16.87 0.74 -4.06
C GLY A 118 17.84 1.63 -4.85
N SER A 119 19.08 1.85 -4.39
CA SER A 119 19.98 2.86 -4.96
C SER A 119 20.79 2.40 -6.20
N GLY A 120 20.63 1.16 -6.66
CA GLY A 120 21.19 0.67 -7.93
C GLY A 120 21.85 -0.71 -7.88
N LEU A 121 22.45 -1.12 -9.00
CA LEU A 121 22.89 -2.52 -9.22
C LEU A 121 23.92 -3.05 -8.20
N TYR A 122 24.74 -2.18 -7.60
CA TYR A 122 25.82 -2.57 -6.68
C TYR A 122 25.51 -2.35 -5.19
N SER A 123 24.29 -1.94 -4.86
CA SER A 123 23.94 -1.55 -3.49
C SER A 123 23.42 -2.70 -2.62
N ALA A 124 23.13 -3.86 -3.22
CA ALA A 124 22.57 -5.01 -2.51
C ALA A 124 23.49 -5.55 -1.40
N GLY A 125 24.81 -5.59 -1.61
CA GLY A 125 25.76 -6.02 -0.57
C GLY A 125 25.79 -5.10 0.66
N PRO A 126 25.97 -3.77 0.49
CA PRO A 126 25.83 -2.81 1.57
C PRO A 126 24.47 -2.87 2.28
N ALA A 127 23.36 -3.00 1.53
CA ALA A 127 22.02 -3.14 2.10
C ALA A 127 21.90 -4.42 2.96
N ALA A 128 22.39 -5.55 2.46
CA ALA A 128 22.36 -6.82 3.18
C ALA A 128 23.09 -6.75 4.53
N LYS A 129 24.23 -6.03 4.60
CA LYS A 129 24.95 -5.81 5.87
C LYS A 129 24.13 -4.99 6.87
N LEU A 130 23.38 -4.00 6.41
CA LEU A 130 22.47 -3.23 7.25
C LEU A 130 21.32 -4.09 7.77
N PHE A 131 20.70 -4.89 6.89
CA PHE A 131 19.65 -5.82 7.29
C PHE A 131 20.15 -6.87 8.29
N GLN A 132 21.33 -7.44 8.06
CA GLN A 132 21.93 -8.42 8.96
C GLN A 132 22.13 -7.81 10.35
N LYS A 133 22.76 -6.64 10.43
CA LYS A 133 22.99 -5.97 11.72
C LYS A 133 21.68 -5.60 12.41
N ALA A 134 20.68 -5.11 11.66
CA ALA A 134 19.35 -4.83 12.21
C ALA A 134 18.67 -6.09 12.75
N ALA A 135 18.77 -7.21 12.03
CA ALA A 135 18.22 -8.50 12.44
C ALA A 135 18.91 -9.04 13.70
N GLU A 136 20.23 -8.93 13.79
CA GLU A 136 21.02 -9.29 14.98
C GLU A 136 20.63 -8.44 16.21
N LEU A 137 20.21 -7.19 16.00
CA LEU A 137 19.68 -6.30 17.03
C LEU A 137 18.18 -6.49 17.30
N GLY A 138 17.53 -7.48 16.68
CA GLY A 138 16.14 -7.83 16.96
C GLY A 138 15.09 -7.15 16.07
N ASN A 139 15.46 -6.61 14.92
CA ASN A 139 14.49 -6.14 13.92
C ASN A 139 13.92 -7.33 13.11
N PRO A 140 12.62 -7.66 13.25
CA PRO A 140 12.04 -8.80 12.55
C PRO A 140 11.96 -8.62 11.04
N TYR A 141 11.70 -7.39 10.57
CA TYR A 141 11.52 -7.08 9.16
C TYR A 141 12.83 -7.21 8.39
N ALA A 142 13.92 -6.76 9.00
CA ALA A 142 15.27 -6.94 8.47
C ALA A 142 15.68 -8.43 8.41
N ALA A 143 15.30 -9.23 9.41
CA ALA A 143 15.52 -10.67 9.38
C ALA A 143 14.75 -11.31 8.21
N LEU A 144 13.46 -10.98 8.03
CA LEU A 144 12.66 -11.50 6.91
C LEU A 144 13.15 -11.05 5.53
N ARG A 145 13.82 -9.89 5.46
CA ARG A 145 14.48 -9.43 4.23
C ARG A 145 15.63 -10.34 3.80
N LEU A 146 16.24 -11.06 4.75
CA LEU A 146 17.32 -12.02 4.55
C LEU A 146 16.86 -13.48 4.63
N ASP A 147 15.55 -13.72 4.64
CA ASP A 147 15.01 -15.08 4.60
C ASP A 147 15.39 -15.79 3.29
N VAL A 148 15.62 -17.10 3.37
CA VAL A 148 15.91 -17.93 2.20
C VAL A 148 14.72 -17.96 1.23
N ASP A 149 13.50 -17.84 1.74
CA ASP A 149 12.26 -17.82 0.94
C ASP A 149 11.99 -16.43 0.33
N ASN A 150 12.76 -15.39 0.71
CA ASN A 150 12.62 -14.06 0.14
C ASN A 150 13.26 -14.00 -1.26
N SER A 151 12.43 -13.90 -2.30
CA SER A 151 12.87 -13.91 -3.71
C SER A 151 13.86 -12.80 -4.06
N ASP A 152 13.67 -11.60 -3.51
CA ASP A 152 14.59 -10.49 -3.68
C ASP A 152 15.94 -10.77 -3.01
N CYS A 153 15.93 -11.39 -1.83
CA CYS A 153 17.16 -11.84 -1.19
C CYS A 153 17.90 -12.82 -2.11
N GLN A 154 17.21 -13.87 -2.58
CA GLN A 154 17.82 -14.87 -3.47
C GLN A 154 18.40 -14.26 -4.74
N ARG A 155 17.75 -13.24 -5.28
CA ARG A 155 18.15 -12.62 -6.54
C ARG A 155 19.34 -11.67 -6.38
N PHE A 156 19.37 -10.87 -5.33
CA PHE A 156 20.30 -9.74 -5.22
C PHE A 156 21.24 -9.80 -4.02
N MET A 157 20.89 -10.58 -2.99
CA MET A 157 21.63 -10.70 -1.72
C MET A 157 21.92 -12.15 -1.34
N SER A 158 21.97 -13.09 -2.30
CA SER A 158 22.03 -14.55 -2.08
C SER A 158 23.09 -15.00 -1.07
N GLY A 159 24.25 -14.34 -1.04
CA GLY A 159 25.32 -14.63 -0.08
C GLY A 159 25.00 -14.33 1.39
N TYR A 160 23.89 -13.65 1.68
CA TYR A 160 23.42 -13.31 3.02
C TYR A 160 22.13 -14.05 3.41
N CYS A 161 21.44 -14.68 2.45
CA CYS A 161 20.17 -15.36 2.68
C CYS A 161 20.38 -16.68 3.41
N ASP A 162 19.59 -16.92 4.45
CA ASP A 162 19.74 -18.10 5.31
C ASP A 162 18.40 -18.37 6.01
N ASP A 163 18.05 -19.64 6.15
CA ASP A 163 16.79 -20.06 6.80
C ASP A 163 16.68 -19.57 8.25
N LYS A 164 17.83 -19.30 8.90
CA LYS A 164 17.86 -18.82 10.27
C LYS A 164 17.21 -17.45 10.40
N TRP A 165 17.29 -16.63 9.35
CA TRP A 165 16.74 -15.29 9.34
C TRP A 165 15.22 -15.32 9.25
N GLY A 166 14.65 -16.18 8.42
CA GLY A 166 13.20 -16.43 8.39
C GLY A 166 12.66 -16.91 9.74
N LYS A 167 13.34 -17.90 10.34
CA LYS A 167 13.01 -18.41 11.69
C LYS A 167 13.09 -17.31 12.76
N LEU A 168 14.14 -16.48 12.72
CA LEU A 168 14.33 -15.37 13.67
C LEU A 168 13.24 -14.31 13.48
N GLY A 169 12.99 -13.87 12.26
CA GLY A 169 12.00 -12.85 11.94
C GLY A 169 10.60 -13.25 12.39
N ARG A 170 10.16 -14.47 12.05
CA ARG A 170 8.87 -15.02 12.50
C ARG A 170 8.79 -15.14 14.03
N LYS A 171 9.86 -15.60 14.70
CA LYS A 171 9.92 -15.67 16.16
C LYS A 171 9.74 -14.28 16.79
N LEU A 172 10.45 -13.27 16.30
CA LEU A 172 10.39 -11.90 16.80
C LEU A 172 9.00 -11.27 16.59
N LEU A 173 8.40 -11.45 15.39
CA LEU A 173 7.03 -11.01 15.15
C LEU A 173 6.04 -11.72 16.08
N LYS A 174 6.22 -13.01 16.33
CA LYS A 174 5.32 -13.77 17.22
C LYS A 174 5.39 -13.23 18.64
N GLN A 175 6.59 -12.93 19.14
CA GLN A 175 6.77 -12.29 20.44
C GLN A 175 6.11 -10.91 20.52
N ARG A 176 6.24 -10.09 19.47
CA ARG A 176 5.56 -8.78 19.40
C ARG A 176 4.03 -8.95 19.40
N ALA A 177 3.51 -9.87 18.57
CA ALA A 177 2.09 -10.18 18.48
C ALA A 177 1.50 -10.66 19.81
N ASP A 178 2.22 -11.53 20.52
CA ASP A 178 1.82 -12.03 21.85
C ASP A 178 1.80 -10.93 22.92
N ASN A 179 2.55 -9.85 22.71
CA ASN A 179 2.53 -8.65 23.53
C ASN A 179 1.56 -7.57 23.02
N GLY A 180 0.66 -7.90 22.09
CA GLY A 180 -0.40 -7.01 21.61
C GLY A 180 -0.07 -6.17 20.38
N ASP A 181 1.09 -6.38 19.73
CA ASP A 181 1.42 -5.74 18.45
C ASP A 181 0.56 -6.34 17.31
N VAL A 182 -0.55 -5.68 17.01
CA VAL A 182 -1.49 -6.11 15.96
C VAL A 182 -0.87 -6.03 14.56
N LYS A 183 0.10 -5.13 14.32
CA LYS A 183 0.83 -5.06 13.05
C LYS A 183 1.69 -6.30 12.87
N ALA A 184 2.38 -6.75 13.92
CA ALA A 184 3.16 -7.98 13.87
C ALA A 184 2.27 -9.21 13.66
N ALA A 185 1.11 -9.27 14.33
CA ALA A 185 0.15 -10.35 14.14
C ALA A 185 -0.41 -10.40 12.71
N TYR A 186 -0.76 -9.24 12.15
CA TYR A 186 -1.19 -9.11 10.76
C TYR A 186 -0.10 -9.54 9.78
N TYR A 187 1.14 -9.14 10.02
CA TYR A 187 2.23 -9.51 9.12
C TYR A 187 2.52 -11.00 9.11
N LEU A 188 2.48 -11.66 10.28
CA LEU A 188 2.58 -13.12 10.37
C LEU A 188 1.50 -13.80 9.53
N LEU A 189 0.25 -13.34 9.63
CA LEU A 189 -0.83 -13.88 8.82
C LEU A 189 -0.55 -13.67 7.32
N LYS A 190 -0.10 -12.48 6.91
CA LYS A 190 0.22 -12.17 5.51
C LYS A 190 1.34 -13.06 4.96
N LEU A 191 2.35 -13.37 5.78
CA LEU A 191 3.42 -14.30 5.41
C LEU A 191 2.95 -15.76 5.28
N ASP A 192 1.80 -16.11 5.88
CA ASP A 192 1.23 -17.46 5.83
C ASP A 192 0.19 -17.62 4.72
N ILE A 193 -0.43 -16.51 4.28
CA ILE A 193 -1.48 -16.46 3.26
C ILE A 193 -1.02 -16.97 1.88
N ASP A 194 0.28 -17.07 1.61
CA ASP A 194 0.80 -17.58 0.31
C ASP A 194 1.49 -18.96 0.43
N VAL A 195 1.66 -19.47 1.66
CA VAL A 195 2.46 -20.69 1.88
C VAL A 195 1.59 -21.93 2.10
N TYR A 196 0.44 -21.81 2.81
CA TYR A 196 -0.41 -22.98 3.12
C TYR A 196 -1.90 -22.71 3.36
N SER A 197 -2.40 -21.47 3.28
CA SER A 197 -3.77 -21.22 3.73
C SER A 197 -4.65 -20.44 2.78
N ASP A 198 -5.53 -21.23 2.17
CA ASP A 198 -6.62 -20.84 1.30
C ASP A 198 -7.99 -21.12 1.97
N SER A 199 -8.03 -21.09 3.31
CA SER A 199 -9.20 -21.45 4.13
C SER A 199 -10.08 -20.26 4.51
N ALA A 200 -11.36 -20.52 4.76
CA ALA A 200 -12.30 -19.51 5.26
C ALA A 200 -11.91 -19.02 6.68
N GLU A 201 -11.27 -19.88 7.47
CA GLU A 201 -10.76 -19.57 8.81
C GLU A 201 -9.66 -18.51 8.76
N VAL A 202 -8.76 -18.58 7.78
CA VAL A 202 -7.72 -17.55 7.62
C VAL A 202 -8.28 -16.23 7.13
N HIS A 203 -9.29 -16.24 6.27
CA HIS A 203 -10.00 -15.01 5.94
C HIS A 203 -10.69 -14.40 7.17
N LYS A 204 -11.38 -15.21 7.99
CA LYS A 204 -11.96 -14.72 9.26
C LYS A 204 -10.90 -14.17 10.22
N LYS A 205 -9.70 -14.78 10.24
CA LYS A 205 -8.58 -14.25 11.02
C LYS A 205 -8.08 -12.91 10.48
N LEU A 206 -8.05 -12.74 9.16
CA LEU A 206 -7.75 -11.47 8.51
C LEU A 206 -8.79 -10.40 8.89
N GLU A 207 -10.09 -10.71 8.80
CA GLU A 207 -11.19 -9.81 9.23
C GLU A 207 -10.99 -9.34 10.68
N GLN A 208 -10.66 -10.26 11.59
CA GLN A 208 -10.39 -9.95 12.99
C GLN A 208 -9.18 -9.01 13.12
N LEU A 209 -8.04 -9.34 12.52
CA LEU A 209 -6.80 -8.55 12.66
C LEU A 209 -6.94 -7.17 12.04
N VAL A 210 -7.65 -7.06 10.91
CA VAL A 210 -7.96 -5.78 10.28
C VAL A 210 -8.83 -4.92 11.19
N THR A 211 -9.82 -5.51 11.84
CA THR A 211 -10.70 -4.81 12.80
C THR A 211 -9.91 -4.35 14.03
N GLU A 212 -9.08 -5.20 14.63
CA GLU A 212 -8.24 -4.83 15.77
C GLU A 212 -7.18 -3.77 15.41
N SER A 213 -6.64 -3.83 14.20
CA SER A 213 -5.72 -2.80 13.68
C SER A 213 -6.43 -1.44 13.55
N ALA A 214 -7.64 -1.42 13.01
CA ALA A 214 -8.45 -0.21 12.88
C ALA A 214 -8.81 0.41 14.23
N LYS A 215 -9.12 -0.40 15.25
CA LYS A 215 -9.33 0.08 16.65
C LYS A 215 -8.10 0.79 17.21
N GLN A 216 -6.91 0.40 16.76
CA GLN A 216 -5.64 1.05 17.12
C GLN A 216 -5.23 2.15 16.14
N HIS A 217 -6.10 2.54 15.19
CA HIS A 217 -5.85 3.52 14.14
C HIS A 217 -4.72 3.14 13.15
N TYR A 218 -4.35 1.86 13.10
CA TYR A 218 -3.47 1.30 12.07
C TYR A 218 -4.32 0.80 10.90
N TYR A 219 -4.46 1.64 9.87
CA TYR A 219 -5.45 1.44 8.81
C TYR A 219 -4.92 0.76 7.54
N GLN A 220 -3.62 0.52 7.43
CA GLN A 220 -3.04 -0.13 6.25
C GLN A 220 -3.69 -1.50 5.94
N PRO A 221 -3.90 -2.41 6.91
CA PRO A 221 -4.53 -3.70 6.66
C PRO A 221 -5.96 -3.55 6.12
N LEU A 222 -6.71 -2.61 6.69
CA LEU A 222 -8.07 -2.32 6.26
C LEU A 222 -8.10 -1.76 4.85
N MET A 223 -7.25 -0.78 4.54
CA MET A 223 -7.13 -0.21 3.20
C MET A 223 -6.82 -1.30 2.15
N SER A 224 -5.93 -2.23 2.48
CA SER A 224 -5.60 -3.37 1.61
C SER A 224 -6.79 -4.31 1.41
N LEU A 225 -7.54 -4.63 2.47
CA LEU A 225 -8.70 -5.51 2.38
C LEU A 225 -9.84 -4.86 1.57
N LEU A 226 -10.12 -3.57 1.80
CA LEU A 226 -11.12 -2.81 1.04
C LEU A 226 -10.80 -2.79 -0.46
N GLY A 227 -9.54 -2.55 -0.82
CA GLY A 227 -9.08 -2.65 -2.21
C GLY A 227 -9.30 -4.03 -2.84
N GLY A 228 -9.20 -5.10 -2.03
CA GLY A 228 -9.51 -6.46 -2.44
C GLY A 228 -10.98 -6.69 -2.80
N TYR A 229 -11.92 -5.99 -2.15
CA TYR A 229 -13.35 -6.07 -2.48
C TYR A 229 -13.71 -5.32 -3.76
N VAL A 230 -13.09 -4.17 -4.03
CA VAL A 230 -13.50 -3.30 -5.16
C VAL A 230 -12.68 -3.45 -6.44
N ARG A 231 -11.58 -4.21 -6.43
CA ARG A 231 -10.75 -4.45 -7.62
C ARG A 231 -10.73 -5.90 -8.10
N HIS A 232 -11.53 -6.79 -7.47
CA HIS A 232 -11.48 -8.25 -7.65
C HIS A 232 -10.03 -8.78 -7.77
N GLY A 233 -9.14 -8.24 -6.92
CA GLY A 233 -7.69 -8.42 -7.04
C GLY A 233 -7.22 -9.80 -6.58
N TYR A 234 -6.10 -9.82 -5.84
CA TYR A 234 -5.41 -11.05 -5.42
C TYR A 234 -6.30 -12.06 -4.64
N TYR A 235 -7.38 -11.59 -4.01
CA TYR A 235 -8.27 -12.38 -3.15
C TYR A 235 -9.56 -12.87 -3.83
N GLY A 236 -9.84 -12.44 -5.06
CA GLY A 236 -11.04 -12.86 -5.80
C GLY A 236 -10.87 -14.24 -6.46
N PRO A 237 -11.96 -14.98 -6.71
CA PRO A 237 -11.95 -16.16 -7.56
C PRO A 237 -11.36 -15.83 -8.95
N TYR A 238 -10.65 -16.78 -9.55
CA TYR A 238 -9.97 -16.56 -10.83
C TYR A 238 -10.91 -16.08 -11.94
N LEU A 239 -12.15 -16.58 -11.96
CA LEU A 239 -13.15 -16.24 -12.97
C LEU A 239 -13.79 -14.86 -12.77
N ASP A 240 -13.64 -14.26 -11.59
CA ASP A 240 -14.30 -13.01 -11.22
C ASP A 240 -13.39 -11.78 -11.37
N LYS A 241 -12.12 -11.97 -11.73
CA LYS A 241 -11.10 -10.90 -11.78
C LYS A 241 -11.48 -9.71 -12.67
N ASP A 242 -12.24 -9.94 -13.72
CA ASP A 242 -12.69 -8.90 -14.67
C ASP A 242 -14.18 -8.57 -14.53
N SER A 243 -14.87 -9.15 -13.55
CA SER A 243 -16.29 -8.92 -13.34
C SER A 243 -16.52 -7.55 -12.69
N PRO A 244 -17.61 -6.84 -13.02
CA PRO A 244 -17.97 -5.61 -12.31
C PRO A 244 -18.34 -5.92 -10.86
N VAL A 245 -17.90 -5.07 -9.93
CA VAL A 245 -18.21 -5.19 -8.50
C VAL A 245 -19.67 -4.76 -8.24
N ASP A 246 -20.33 -5.43 -7.30
CA ASP A 246 -21.68 -5.07 -6.88
C ASP A 246 -21.72 -3.63 -6.32
N LYS A 247 -22.70 -2.82 -6.75
CA LYS A 247 -22.85 -1.43 -6.31
C LYS A 247 -23.09 -1.30 -4.80
N GLN A 248 -23.77 -2.28 -4.20
CA GLN A 248 -23.98 -2.35 -2.76
C GLN A 248 -22.65 -2.58 -2.03
N ASP A 249 -21.79 -3.43 -2.57
CA ASP A 249 -20.46 -3.67 -2.00
C ASP A 249 -19.59 -2.42 -2.09
N ILE A 250 -19.62 -1.70 -3.22
CA ILE A 250 -18.96 -0.40 -3.35
C ILE A 250 -19.48 0.58 -2.29
N ALA A 251 -20.79 0.67 -2.09
CA ALA A 251 -21.38 1.55 -1.07
C ALA A 251 -20.95 1.19 0.36
N LEU A 252 -20.85 -0.11 0.67
CA LEU A 252 -20.36 -0.59 1.97
C LEU A 252 -18.87 -0.29 2.16
N VAL A 253 -18.05 -0.50 1.13
CA VAL A 253 -16.63 -0.13 1.16
C VAL A 253 -16.47 1.37 1.39
N ASN A 254 -17.20 2.21 0.67
CA ASN A 254 -17.14 3.67 0.81
C ASN A 254 -17.62 4.13 2.18
N LYS A 255 -18.60 3.45 2.78
CA LYS A 255 -19.00 3.68 4.17
C LYS A 255 -17.84 3.39 5.12
N ILE A 256 -17.18 2.24 5.01
CA ILE A 256 -16.01 1.91 5.84
C ILE A 256 -14.86 2.88 5.57
N LEU A 257 -14.65 3.31 4.32
CA LEU A 257 -13.61 4.27 3.94
C LEU A 257 -13.71 5.59 4.73
N THR A 258 -14.93 6.03 5.04
CA THR A 258 -15.14 7.22 5.90
C THR A 258 -14.52 7.07 7.28
N LEU A 259 -14.46 5.88 7.86
CA LEU A 259 -13.79 5.65 9.16
C LEU A 259 -12.30 6.03 9.08
N LEU A 260 -11.61 5.57 8.03
CA LEU A 260 -10.19 5.83 7.82
C LEU A 260 -9.95 7.31 7.53
N ALA A 261 -10.76 7.89 6.62
CA ALA A 261 -10.67 9.30 6.25
C ALA A 261 -10.91 10.23 7.44
N ASN A 262 -11.96 9.95 8.24
CA ASN A 262 -12.27 10.70 9.45
C ASN A 262 -11.16 10.62 10.51
N ASN A 263 -10.33 9.58 10.48
CA ASN A 263 -9.16 9.41 11.33
C ASN A 263 -7.85 9.78 10.63
N ASN A 264 -7.90 10.74 9.71
CA ASN A 264 -6.72 11.39 9.13
C ASN A 264 -5.79 10.43 8.36
N TYR A 265 -6.30 9.31 7.85
CA TYR A 265 -5.50 8.40 7.04
C TYR A 265 -5.38 8.91 5.58
N PRO A 266 -4.19 9.32 5.10
CA PRO A 266 -4.05 10.06 3.83
C PRO A 266 -4.54 9.31 2.60
N LEU A 267 -4.27 8.00 2.51
CA LEU A 267 -4.70 7.21 1.36
C LEU A 267 -6.22 7.13 1.25
N ALA A 268 -6.93 7.03 2.38
CA ALA A 268 -8.39 7.04 2.38
C ALA A 268 -8.95 8.42 2.02
N LEU A 269 -8.35 9.51 2.50
CA LEU A 269 -8.73 10.86 2.11
C LEU A 269 -8.61 11.06 0.60
N SER A 270 -7.49 10.64 -0.01
CA SER A 270 -7.32 10.69 -1.48
C SER A 270 -8.37 9.84 -2.21
N THR A 271 -8.61 8.60 -1.77
CA THR A 271 -9.62 7.74 -2.40
C THR A 271 -11.04 8.32 -2.30
N VAL A 272 -11.39 8.99 -1.20
CA VAL A 272 -12.68 9.69 -1.09
C VAL A 272 -12.84 10.80 -2.12
N ILE A 273 -11.77 11.54 -2.44
CA ILE A 273 -11.80 12.56 -3.51
C ILE A 273 -11.99 11.88 -4.87
N ASP A 274 -11.18 10.86 -5.15
CA ASP A 274 -11.22 10.14 -6.43
C ASP A 274 -12.62 9.51 -6.68
N ASP A 275 -13.23 8.93 -5.64
CA ASP A 275 -14.57 8.32 -5.67
C ASP A 275 -15.71 9.31 -5.38
N GLY A 276 -15.49 10.61 -5.57
CA GLY A 276 -16.35 11.68 -5.05
C GLY A 276 -17.84 11.62 -5.41
N ASP A 277 -18.23 10.91 -6.48
CA ASP A 277 -19.63 10.71 -6.89
C ASP A 277 -20.45 9.89 -5.86
N MET A 278 -19.75 9.18 -4.98
CA MET A 278 -20.35 8.35 -3.93
C MET A 278 -20.53 9.10 -2.60
N PHE A 279 -20.08 10.35 -2.53
CA PHE A 279 -20.09 11.17 -1.32
C PHE A 279 -20.79 12.51 -1.55
N SER A 280 -21.33 13.11 -0.48
CA SER A 280 -21.90 14.46 -0.59
C SER A 280 -20.80 15.50 -0.83
N SER A 281 -21.05 16.52 -1.66
CA SER A 281 -20.12 17.62 -1.91
C SER A 281 -19.60 18.28 -0.62
N GLN A 282 -20.47 18.51 0.37
CA GLN A 282 -20.08 19.08 1.67
C GLN A 282 -19.03 18.22 2.41
N TYR A 283 -19.07 16.91 2.25
CA TYR A 283 -18.08 16.01 2.85
C TYR A 283 -16.78 16.02 2.06
N ILE A 284 -16.85 16.05 0.73
CA ILE A 284 -15.70 16.20 -0.16
C ILE A 284 -14.93 17.50 0.15
N ASP A 285 -15.61 18.64 0.32
CA ASP A 285 -14.98 19.92 0.67
C ASP A 285 -14.18 19.84 1.98
N LYS A 286 -14.76 19.15 2.98
CA LYS A 286 -14.11 18.90 4.27
C LYS A 286 -12.89 17.99 4.10
N VAL A 287 -13.02 16.93 3.30
CA VAL A 287 -11.93 15.97 3.01
C VAL A 287 -10.79 16.66 2.27
N MET A 288 -11.09 17.49 1.27
CA MET A 288 -10.07 18.23 0.54
C MET A 288 -9.31 19.19 1.47
N SER A 289 -10.04 19.98 2.25
CA SER A 289 -9.45 20.90 3.23
C SER A 289 -8.60 20.17 4.28
N GLN A 290 -8.95 18.93 4.62
CA GLN A 290 -8.18 18.11 5.55
C GLN A 290 -6.96 17.49 4.88
N LEU A 291 -7.10 16.99 3.64
CA LEU A 291 -6.01 16.44 2.86
C LEU A 291 -4.87 17.46 2.75
N GLU A 292 -5.16 18.70 2.36
CA GLU A 292 -4.17 19.81 2.25
C GLU A 292 -3.35 20.05 3.54
N LYS A 293 -3.93 19.78 4.71
CA LYS A 293 -3.21 19.89 6.00
C LYS A 293 -2.27 18.72 6.23
N LEU A 294 -2.63 17.52 5.82
CA LEU A 294 -1.86 16.29 6.08
C LEU A 294 -0.84 15.98 4.97
N GLY A 295 -1.03 16.53 3.79
CA GLY A 295 -0.16 16.33 2.63
C GLY A 295 -0.77 16.95 1.38
N ILE A 296 -0.13 16.78 0.23
CA ILE A 296 -0.72 17.21 -1.04
C ILE A 296 -0.54 16.07 -2.03
N ASN A 297 -1.64 15.72 -2.68
CA ASN A 297 -1.64 14.91 -3.88
C ASN A 297 -2.17 15.80 -5.02
N TYR A 298 -1.30 16.12 -5.98
CA TYR A 298 -1.67 16.95 -7.12
C TYR A 298 -2.89 16.39 -7.87
N TYR A 299 -2.99 15.07 -8.03
CA TYR A 299 -4.11 14.45 -8.73
C TYR A 299 -5.43 14.63 -8.01
N SER A 300 -5.44 14.57 -6.67
CA SER A 300 -6.65 14.89 -5.89
C SER A 300 -7.04 16.37 -6.04
N CYS A 301 -6.08 17.30 -6.08
CA CYS A 301 -6.38 18.71 -6.39
C CYS A 301 -6.90 18.89 -7.83
N LEU A 302 -6.34 18.17 -8.81
CA LEU A 302 -6.78 18.23 -10.20
C LEU A 302 -8.23 17.75 -10.33
N ASP A 303 -8.57 16.61 -9.71
CA ASP A 303 -9.94 16.10 -9.70
C ASP A 303 -10.90 17.10 -9.06
N TYR A 304 -10.57 17.57 -7.84
CA TYR A 304 -11.42 18.48 -7.09
C TYR A 304 -11.58 19.86 -7.74
N LEU A 305 -10.47 20.55 -8.06
CA LEU A 305 -10.51 21.95 -8.51
C LEU A 305 -10.76 22.14 -10.00
N PHE A 306 -10.58 21.11 -10.84
CA PHE A 306 -10.58 21.27 -12.29
C PHE A 306 -11.50 20.31 -13.04
N LEU A 307 -11.65 19.06 -12.58
CA LEU A 307 -12.55 18.11 -13.23
C LEU A 307 -13.99 18.23 -12.71
N ARG A 308 -14.18 18.50 -11.42
CA ARG A 308 -15.51 18.62 -10.78
C ARG A 308 -16.06 20.04 -10.75
N GLU A 309 -15.18 21.02 -10.58
CA GLU A 309 -15.55 22.43 -10.45
C GLU A 309 -15.43 23.19 -11.78
N ASP A 310 -15.88 24.44 -11.80
CA ASP A 310 -15.70 25.30 -12.95
C ASP A 310 -14.22 25.66 -13.16
N LYS A 311 -13.78 25.75 -14.41
CA LYS A 311 -12.38 26.04 -14.78
C LYS A 311 -12.07 27.54 -14.69
N SER A 312 -12.51 28.20 -13.61
CA SER A 312 -12.19 29.61 -13.33
C SER A 312 -10.69 29.82 -13.14
N ARG A 313 -10.25 31.07 -13.33
CA ARG A 313 -8.85 31.44 -13.09
C ARG A 313 -8.46 31.20 -11.64
N ASP A 314 -9.33 31.48 -10.68
CA ASP A 314 -9.06 31.22 -9.26
C ASP A 314 -8.80 29.74 -8.97
N ASN A 315 -9.61 28.83 -9.54
CA ASN A 315 -9.40 27.39 -9.40
C ASN A 315 -8.11 26.93 -10.07
N ILE A 316 -7.78 27.47 -11.25
CA ILE A 316 -6.52 27.17 -11.95
C ILE A 316 -5.30 27.65 -11.14
N VAL A 317 -5.37 28.83 -10.52
CA VAL A 317 -4.32 29.35 -9.63
C VAL A 317 -4.16 28.47 -8.38
N ASN A 318 -5.27 28.05 -7.77
CA ASN A 318 -5.24 27.14 -6.61
C ASN A 318 -4.66 25.77 -6.99
N LEU A 319 -5.02 25.23 -8.15
CA LEU A 319 -4.46 23.98 -8.68
C LEU A 319 -2.96 24.12 -8.97
N ALA A 320 -2.52 25.24 -9.55
CA ALA A 320 -1.10 25.53 -9.73
C ALA A 320 -0.37 25.59 -8.37
N SER A 321 -1.01 26.11 -7.32
CA SER A 321 -0.44 26.12 -5.97
C SER A 321 -0.25 24.71 -5.41
N CYS A 322 -1.23 23.80 -5.61
CA CYS A 322 -1.09 22.38 -5.28
C CYS A 322 0.05 21.73 -6.05
N ALA A 323 0.15 22.01 -7.35
CA ALA A 323 1.20 21.47 -8.21
C ALA A 323 2.60 21.87 -7.72
N ILE A 324 2.80 23.17 -7.49
CA ILE A 324 4.06 23.73 -6.96
C ILE A 324 4.38 23.15 -5.58
N ALA A 325 3.37 23.05 -4.71
CA ALA A 325 3.56 22.53 -3.37
C ALA A 325 3.96 21.04 -3.39
N SER A 326 3.28 20.24 -4.20
CA SER A 326 3.58 18.82 -4.47
C SER A 326 5.01 18.65 -5.00
N ASP A 327 5.42 19.46 -5.96
CA ASP A 327 6.77 19.44 -6.56
C ASP A 327 7.86 19.83 -5.54
N LYS A 328 7.54 20.70 -4.58
CA LYS A 328 8.46 21.11 -3.50
C LYS A 328 8.58 20.06 -2.39
N ILE A 329 7.48 19.37 -2.05
CA ILE A 329 7.48 18.39 -0.95
C ILE A 329 7.97 17.01 -1.38
N SER A 330 7.68 16.58 -2.60
CA SER A 330 7.98 15.23 -3.13
C SER A 330 9.00 15.28 -4.27
N TYR A 331 9.90 14.31 -4.32
CA TYR A 331 10.93 14.22 -5.36
C TYR A 331 10.35 13.70 -6.69
N ARG A 332 10.84 14.22 -7.83
CA ARG A 332 10.48 13.85 -9.22
C ARG A 332 9.07 14.20 -9.70
N ASN A 333 8.36 15.03 -8.95
CA ASN A 333 7.08 15.54 -9.40
C ASN A 333 7.31 16.73 -10.35
N HIS A 334 6.68 16.67 -11.53
CA HIS A 334 6.65 17.74 -12.54
C HIS A 334 5.20 18.22 -12.73
N ASN A 335 4.48 18.39 -11.62
CA ASN A 335 3.04 18.63 -11.66
C ASN A 335 2.69 19.98 -12.26
N LEU A 336 3.52 21.01 -12.05
CA LEU A 336 3.24 22.32 -12.67
C LEU A 336 3.33 22.22 -14.21
N SER A 337 4.35 21.52 -14.73
CA SER A 337 4.47 21.27 -16.17
C SER A 337 3.35 20.38 -16.70
N LEU A 338 2.89 19.40 -15.90
CA LEU A 338 1.72 18.59 -16.25
C LEU A 338 0.45 19.45 -16.33
N LEU A 339 0.25 20.39 -15.40
CA LEU A 339 -0.86 21.33 -15.44
C LEU A 339 -0.80 22.20 -16.69
N GLU A 340 0.36 22.73 -17.05
CA GLU A 340 0.55 23.50 -18.29
C GLU A 340 0.15 22.69 -19.54
N MET A 341 0.47 21.40 -19.57
CA MET A 341 0.01 20.50 -20.63
C MET A 341 -1.52 20.33 -20.63
N VAL A 342 -2.12 20.09 -19.46
CA VAL A 342 -3.58 19.93 -19.33
C VAL A 342 -4.33 21.18 -19.79
N LEU A 343 -3.87 22.38 -19.40
CA LEU A 343 -4.47 23.64 -19.83
C LEU A 343 -4.41 23.80 -21.35
N LYS A 344 -3.28 23.44 -21.96
CA LYS A 344 -3.11 23.48 -23.41
C LYS A 344 -4.04 22.50 -24.13
N ASP A 345 -4.14 21.27 -23.65
CA ASP A 345 -4.99 20.24 -24.25
C ASP A 345 -6.48 20.59 -24.17
N GLU A 346 -6.89 21.30 -23.11
CA GLU A 346 -8.24 21.83 -22.90
C GLU A 346 -8.49 23.19 -23.58
N ASN A 347 -7.50 23.71 -24.32
CA ASN A 347 -7.55 25.01 -25.00
C ASN A 347 -7.86 26.18 -24.04
N ILE A 348 -7.24 26.16 -22.87
CA ILE A 348 -7.30 27.21 -21.84
C ILE A 348 -5.99 28.00 -21.85
N ASP A 349 -6.10 29.33 -21.68
CA ASP A 349 -4.94 30.21 -21.63
C ASP A 349 -3.96 29.79 -20.53
N ALA A 350 -2.66 29.86 -20.85
CA ALA A 350 -1.58 29.56 -19.92
C ALA A 350 -1.64 30.42 -18.65
N LEU A 351 -0.98 29.95 -17.61
CA LEU A 351 -0.78 30.74 -16.38
C LEU A 351 0.11 31.95 -16.70
N THR A 352 -0.32 33.14 -16.26
CA THR A 352 0.49 34.36 -16.33
C THR A 352 1.57 34.37 -15.24
N GLU A 353 2.57 35.24 -15.38
CA GLU A 353 3.62 35.39 -14.37
C GLU A 353 3.06 35.78 -12.98
N ASP A 354 2.05 36.65 -12.96
CA ASP A 354 1.39 37.10 -11.72
C ASP A 354 0.64 35.95 -11.04
N GLU A 355 -0.08 35.13 -11.80
CA GLU A 355 -0.79 33.95 -11.30
C GLU A 355 0.16 32.88 -10.77
N ILE A 356 1.30 32.66 -11.44
CA ILE A 356 2.35 31.77 -10.94
C ILE A 356 2.93 32.32 -9.64
N SER A 357 3.14 33.64 -9.53
CA SER A 357 3.63 34.27 -8.30
C SER A 357 2.63 34.08 -7.15
N GLN A 358 1.34 34.33 -7.40
CA GLN A 358 0.27 34.09 -6.44
C GLN A 358 0.21 32.62 -6.00
N ALA A 359 0.27 31.68 -6.95
CA ALA A 359 0.27 30.25 -6.67
C ALA A 359 1.47 29.83 -5.80
N LYS A 360 2.65 30.41 -6.00
CA LYS A 360 3.84 30.19 -5.14
C LYS A 360 3.59 30.67 -3.71
N GLU A 361 3.02 31.85 -3.52
CA GLU A 361 2.72 32.36 -2.17
C GLU A 361 1.70 31.48 -1.43
N ILE A 362 0.66 31.02 -2.13
CA ILE A 362 -0.34 30.10 -1.58
C ILE A 362 0.32 28.77 -1.20
N SER A 363 1.15 28.21 -2.09
CA SER A 363 1.92 26.98 -1.87
C SER A 363 2.80 27.07 -0.61
N GLU A 364 3.50 28.18 -0.40
CA GLU A 364 4.36 28.37 0.77
C GLU A 364 3.56 28.44 2.08
N LYS A 365 2.44 29.18 2.07
CA LYS A 365 1.52 29.24 3.22
C LYS A 365 0.96 27.85 3.53
N MET A 366 0.58 27.09 2.51
CA MET A 366 0.07 25.72 2.66
C MET A 366 1.11 24.80 3.30
N ILE A 367 2.33 24.74 2.74
CA ILE A 367 3.42 23.89 3.26
C ILE A 367 3.78 24.24 4.71
N SER A 368 3.83 25.52 5.06
CA SER A 368 4.21 25.97 6.40
C SER A 368 3.27 25.51 7.52
N LYS A 369 2.02 25.17 7.19
CA LYS A 369 0.97 24.79 8.14
C LYS A 369 0.70 23.29 8.17
N MET A 370 1.40 22.49 7.36
CA MET A 370 1.14 21.06 7.26
C MET A 370 1.51 20.30 8.52
N THR A 371 0.75 19.25 8.79
CA THR A 371 1.01 18.21 9.80
C THR A 371 1.09 16.85 9.11
N PRO A 372 2.24 16.49 8.51
CA PRO A 372 2.33 15.34 7.63
C PRO A 372 2.08 13.99 8.31
N VAL A 373 1.26 13.14 7.72
CA VAL A 373 1.01 11.79 8.25
C VAL A 373 1.83 10.77 7.48
N ILE A 374 2.53 9.92 8.21
CA ILE A 374 3.31 8.81 7.65
C ILE A 374 2.39 7.59 7.58
N TYR A 375 2.15 7.09 6.38
CA TYR A 375 1.32 5.90 6.12
C TYR A 375 2.13 4.71 5.60
N ILE A 376 3.42 4.90 5.30
CA ILE A 376 4.33 3.78 4.99
C ILE A 376 4.79 3.07 6.27
N ASP A 377 5.14 1.81 6.13
CA ASP A 377 5.72 0.98 7.20
C ASP A 377 6.68 -0.07 6.61
N GLU A 378 7.23 -0.94 7.46
CA GLU A 378 8.23 -1.93 7.08
C GLU A 378 7.71 -3.04 6.13
N ILE A 379 6.39 -3.19 6.03
CA ILE A 379 5.70 -4.18 5.19
C ILE A 379 5.17 -3.53 3.91
N ASN A 380 4.92 -2.23 3.97
CA ASN A 380 4.31 -1.41 2.94
C ASN A 380 5.22 -0.20 2.66
N PRO A 381 6.43 -0.44 2.11
CA PRO A 381 7.33 0.65 1.71
C PRO A 381 6.68 1.48 0.60
N PRO A 382 7.13 2.72 0.37
CA PRO A 382 6.67 3.49 -0.79
C PRO A 382 6.97 2.72 -2.07
N SER A 383 6.03 2.71 -3.02
CA SER A 383 6.28 2.18 -4.35
C SER A 383 7.49 2.90 -4.97
N PRO A 384 8.48 2.17 -5.53
CA PRO A 384 9.72 2.73 -6.07
C PRO A 384 9.54 3.66 -7.28
#